data_AF-A0ABD1R591-F1
#
_entry.id   AF-A0ABD1R591-F1
#
_cell.length_a   1.000
_cell.length_b   1.000
_cell.length_c   1.000
_cell.angle_alpha   90.00
_cell.angle_beta   90.00
_cell.angle_gamma   90.00
#
_symmetry.space_group_name_H-M   'P 1'
#
loop_
_entity.id
_entity.type
_entity.pdbx_description
1 polymer ?
#
loop_
_entity_poly.entity_id
_entity_poly.type
_entity_poly.pdbx_seq_one_letter_code
_entity_poly.pdbx_strand_id
1 'polypeptide(L)'
;MNGKLCSAYASGRSIIVQVLANAHSNTMQMSSHSWMREEKQRVILDKEVVGGGGGVASDPVVVVATGNKLLVQMARKLYVYNLLTKETKALGMPPSTGGDTRYIPYVNSLVCL
;
A
#
# COMPACT_ATOMS: atom_id res chain seq x y z
N MET A 1 -5.84 9.33 0.88
CA MET A 1 -6.90 9.19 -0.11
C MET A 1 -8.18 9.83 0.42
N ASN A 2 -8.13 11.11 0.81
CA ASN A 2 -9.27 11.95 1.27
C ASN A 2 -10.31 11.22 2.14
N GLY A 3 -9.87 10.40 3.11
CA GLY A 3 -10.77 9.64 4.00
C GLY A 3 -11.55 8.48 3.38
N LYS A 4 -11.40 8.21 2.07
CA LYS A 4 -12.06 7.07 1.42
C LYS A 4 -11.36 5.75 1.72
N LEU A 5 -12.13 4.67 1.81
CA LEU A 5 -11.61 3.31 1.93
C LEU A 5 -10.76 2.98 0.71
N CYS A 6 -9.55 2.47 0.93
CA CYS A 6 -8.62 2.10 -0.12
C CYS A 6 -8.09 0.68 0.05
N SER A 7 -7.58 0.14 -1.05
CA SER A 7 -6.87 -1.14 -1.07
C SER A 7 -5.66 -0.99 -1.97
N ALA A 8 -4.57 -1.65 -1.62
CA ALA A 8 -3.38 -1.66 -2.45
C ALA A 8 -2.85 -3.07 -2.56
N TYR A 9 -2.35 -3.42 -3.74
CA TYR A 9 -1.71 -4.70 -4.00
C TYR A 9 -0.58 -4.52 -5.00
N ALA A 10 0.38 -5.43 -4.95
CA ALA A 10 1.48 -5.45 -5.89
C ALA A 10 1.06 -6.12 -7.20
N SER A 11 1.51 -5.53 -8.31
CA SER A 11 1.36 -6.04 -9.67
C SER A 11 2.72 -5.89 -10.35
N GLY A 12 3.51 -6.96 -10.29
CA GLY A 12 4.95 -6.92 -10.62
C GLY A 12 5.67 -5.85 -9.80
N ARG A 13 6.46 -4.99 -10.47
CA ARG A 13 7.22 -3.91 -9.83
C ARG A 13 6.43 -2.65 -9.49
N SER A 14 5.11 -2.68 -9.67
CA SER A 14 4.24 -1.54 -9.37
C SER A 14 3.22 -1.92 -8.33
N ILE A 15 2.78 -0.94 -7.55
CA ILE A 15 1.70 -1.11 -6.58
C ILE A 15 0.49 -0.39 -7.13
N ILE A 16 -0.60 -1.13 -7.29
CA ILE A 16 -1.88 -0.58 -7.74
C ILE A 16 -2.65 -0.21 -6.48
N VAL A 17 -3.09 1.04 -6.40
CA VAL A 17 -3.94 1.53 -5.32
C VAL A 17 -5.32 1.84 -5.87
N GLN A 18 -6.30 1.16 -5.31
CA GLN A 18 -7.71 1.33 -5.64
C GLN A 18 -8.43 2.02 -4.50
N VAL A 19 -9.44 2.82 -4.86
CA VAL A 19 -10.33 3.48 -3.91
C VAL A 19 -11.74 3.03 -4.17
N LEU A 20 -12.50 2.84 -3.08
CA LEU A 20 -13.92 2.58 -3.18
C LEU A 20 -14.60 3.76 -3.90
N ALA A 21 -15.15 3.50 -5.08
CA ALA A 21 -15.95 4.47 -5.80
C ALA A 21 -17.28 4.64 -5.05
N ASN A 22 -17.62 5.90 -4.77
CA ASN A 22 -18.90 6.40 -4.26
C ASN A 22 -19.70 5.45 -3.33
N ALA A 23 -19.48 5.54 -2.01
CA ALA A 23 -20.18 4.72 -1.02
C ALA A 23 -21.72 4.92 -1.01
N HIS A 24 -22.22 6.06 -1.50
CA HIS A 24 -23.64 6.40 -1.46
C HIS A 24 -24.46 5.76 -2.59
N SER A 25 -23.87 5.60 -3.79
CA SER A 25 -24.49 4.84 -4.89
C SER A 25 -24.40 3.32 -4.70
N ASN A 26 -23.55 2.83 -3.80
CA ASN A 26 -23.26 1.41 -3.61
C ASN A 26 -24.37 0.62 -2.88
N THR A 27 -25.28 1.29 -2.17
CA THR A 27 -26.39 0.59 -1.49
C THR A 27 -27.56 0.25 -2.41
N MET A 28 -27.69 0.89 -3.58
CA MET A 28 -28.86 0.67 -4.46
C MET A 28 -28.62 -0.32 -5.61
N GLN A 29 -27.38 -0.74 -5.84
CA GLN A 29 -27.02 -1.48 -7.06
C GLN A 29 -26.25 -2.76 -6.73
N MET A 30 -26.76 -3.54 -5.78
CA MET A 30 -26.18 -4.82 -5.34
C MET A 30 -26.14 -5.89 -6.45
N SER A 31 -26.83 -5.66 -7.58
CA SER A 31 -26.93 -6.57 -8.73
C SER A 31 -26.21 -6.07 -9.99
N SER A 32 -25.60 -4.88 -9.98
CA SER A 32 -24.80 -4.45 -11.13
C SER A 32 -23.39 -5.03 -11.02
N HIS A 33 -22.91 -5.63 -12.10
CA HIS A 33 -21.50 -5.99 -12.29
C HIS A 33 -20.56 -4.77 -12.37
N SER A 34 -20.99 -3.62 -11.82
CA SER A 34 -20.21 -2.40 -11.74
C SER A 34 -19.02 -2.63 -10.81
N TRP A 35 -17.83 -2.48 -11.38
CA TRP A 35 -16.57 -2.63 -10.67
C TRP A 35 -16.48 -1.63 -9.51
N MET A 36 -16.58 -2.14 -8.27
CA MET A 36 -16.76 -1.36 -7.04
C MET A 36 -15.53 -0.51 -6.63
N ARG A 37 -14.37 -0.72 -7.25
CA ARG A 37 -13.08 -0.16 -6.82
C ARG A 37 -12.31 0.48 -7.96
N GLU A 38 -12.32 1.79 -8.10
CA GLU A 38 -11.56 2.44 -9.16
C GLU A 38 -10.06 2.42 -8.86
N GLU A 39 -9.25 2.04 -9.86
CA GLU A 39 -7.81 2.30 -9.81
C GLU A 39 -7.61 3.80 -9.75
N LYS A 40 -7.02 4.26 -8.65
CA LYS A 40 -6.79 5.68 -8.42
C LYS A 40 -5.35 6.06 -8.73
N GLN A 41 -4.41 5.17 -8.46
CA GLN A 41 -3.00 5.48 -8.60
C GLN A 41 -2.17 4.21 -8.77
N ARG A 42 -1.25 4.26 -9.72
CA ARG A 42 -0.15 3.31 -9.85
C ARG A 42 1.11 3.91 -9.22
N VAL A 43 1.67 3.21 -8.24
CA VAL A 43 2.86 3.61 -7.50
C VAL A 43 4.05 2.80 -8.01
N ILE A 44 5.12 3.52 -8.34
CA ILE A 44 6.43 2.95 -8.62
C ILE A 44 7.35 3.50 -7.53
N LEU A 45 7.95 2.61 -6.75
CA LEU A 45 8.88 3.03 -5.71
C LEU A 45 10.14 3.63 -6.34
N ASP A 46 10.71 4.62 -5.66
CA ASP A 46 11.91 5.29 -6.14
C ASP A 46 13.09 4.31 -6.19
N LYS A 47 13.67 4.15 -7.39
CA LYS A 47 14.79 3.23 -7.63
C LYS A 47 16.05 3.67 -6.89
N GLU A 48 16.23 4.96 -6.64
CA GLU A 48 17.39 5.49 -5.92
C GLU A 48 17.33 5.11 -4.43
N VAL A 49 16.13 5.17 -3.86
CA VAL A 49 15.88 4.84 -2.44
C VAL A 49 15.84 3.34 -2.20
N VAL A 50 15.25 2.58 -3.14
CA VAL A 50 15.14 1.12 -3.05
C VAL A 50 16.46 0.44 -3.45
N GLY A 51 17.29 1.12 -4.23
CA GLY A 51 18.65 0.73 -4.58
C GLY A 51 18.74 -0.32 -5.69
N GLY A 52 19.54 -0.02 -6.72
CA GLY A 52 20.03 -0.96 -7.72
C GLY A 52 21.12 -1.90 -7.19
N GLY A 53 20.89 -2.51 -6.01
CA GLY A 53 21.76 -3.56 -5.50
C GLY A 53 21.48 -4.85 -6.25
N GLY A 54 22.51 -5.48 -6.82
CA GLY A 54 22.46 -6.71 -7.64
C GLY A 54 21.97 -7.98 -6.95
N GLY A 55 20.97 -7.89 -6.06
CA GLY A 55 20.16 -9.00 -5.58
C GLY A 55 18.86 -9.08 -6.38
N VAL A 56 18.39 -10.31 -6.57
CA VAL A 56 17.15 -10.65 -7.31
C VAL A 56 16.04 -9.65 -6.99
N ALA A 57 15.59 -8.92 -8.02
CA ALA A 57 14.53 -7.93 -7.92
C ALA A 57 13.30 -8.57 -7.27
N SER A 58 13.11 -8.34 -5.98
CA SER A 58 12.01 -8.93 -5.22
C SER A 58 10.77 -8.10 -5.48
N ASP A 59 9.65 -8.75 -5.78
CA ASP A 59 8.39 -8.02 -5.94
C ASP A 59 8.01 -7.33 -4.63
N PRO A 60 7.49 -6.09 -4.68
CA PRO A 60 7.02 -5.41 -3.49
C PRO A 60 5.86 -6.18 -2.87
N VAL A 61 5.81 -6.23 -1.55
CA VAL A 61 4.67 -6.74 -0.78
C VAL A 61 4.04 -5.56 -0.07
N VAL A 62 2.77 -5.28 -0.37
CA VAL A 62 2.02 -4.26 0.36
C VAL A 62 1.67 -4.81 1.73
N VAL A 63 2.17 -4.16 2.77
CA VAL A 63 1.95 -4.55 4.16
C VAL A 63 0.71 -3.84 4.72
N VAL A 64 0.61 -2.53 4.47
CA VAL A 64 -0.48 -1.69 4.94
C VAL A 64 -0.74 -0.57 3.95
N ALA A 65 -2.00 -0.29 3.67
CA ALA A 65 -2.43 0.95 3.01
C ALA A 65 -3.34 1.71 3.96
N THR A 66 -2.89 2.88 4.42
CA THR A 66 -3.68 3.70 5.36
C THR A 66 -3.56 5.19 5.03
N GLY A 67 -4.70 5.87 4.91
CA GLY A 67 -4.74 7.30 4.60
C GLY A 67 -4.00 7.64 3.30
N ASN A 68 -2.85 8.29 3.43
CA ASN A 68 -1.95 8.68 2.32
C ASN A 68 -0.62 7.93 2.34
N LYS A 69 -0.49 6.85 3.12
CA LYS A 69 0.77 6.12 3.28
C LYS A 69 0.58 4.66 2.87
N LEU A 70 1.59 4.14 2.16
CA LEU A 70 1.75 2.73 1.92
C LEU A 70 2.98 2.25 2.69
N LEU A 71 2.82 1.20 3.47
CA LEU A 71 3.93 0.43 4.01
C LEU A 71 4.19 -0.74 3.08
N VAL A 72 5.40 -0.82 2.56
CA VAL A 72 5.81 -1.82 1.57
C VAL A 72 7.04 -2.54 2.07
N GLN A 73 7.01 -3.86 2.00
CA GLN A 73 8.19 -4.69 2.18
C GLN A 73 8.75 -5.05 0.82
N MET A 74 10.06 -4.89 0.65
CA MET A 74 10.76 -5.40 -0.52
C MET A 74 12.03 -6.08 -0.06
N ALA A 75 12.19 -7.34 -0.46
CA ALA A 75 13.19 -8.25 0.10
C ALA A 75 13.11 -8.28 1.65
N ARG A 76 14.11 -7.67 2.31
CA ARG A 76 14.22 -7.59 3.78
C ARG A 76 14.30 -6.15 4.26
N LYS A 77 13.66 -5.23 3.57
CA LYS A 77 13.59 -3.82 3.97
C LYS A 77 12.16 -3.33 3.93
N LEU A 78 11.83 -2.46 4.88
CA LEU A 78 10.56 -1.76 4.92
C LEU A 78 10.71 -0.36 4.36
N TYR A 79 9.72 0.05 3.57
CA TYR A 79 9.63 1.35 2.96
C TYR A 79 8.26 1.94 3.25
N VAL A 80 8.23 3.24 3.53
CA VAL A 80 6.98 4.01 3.54
C VAL A 80 6.97 4.89 2.31
N TYR A 81 5.91 4.76 1.53
CA TYR A 81 5.61 5.62 0.40
C TYR A 81 4.48 6.58 0.77
N ASN A 82 4.68 7.87 0.58
CA ASN A 82 3.64 8.87 0.74
C ASN A 82 2.94 9.12 -0.60
N LEU A 83 1.65 8.76 -0.69
CA LEU A 83 0.82 8.92 -1.87
C LEU A 83 0.65 10.38 -2.30
N LEU A 84 0.73 11.34 -1.37
CA LEU A 84 0.62 12.77 -1.68
C LEU A 84 1.93 13.35 -2.20
N THR A 85 3.03 13.16 -1.45
CA THR A 85 4.33 13.75 -1.81
C THR A 85 5.10 12.92 -2.83
N LYS A 86 4.67 11.68 -3.06
CA LYS A 86 5.33 10.67 -3.91
C LYS A 86 6.73 10.28 -3.43
N GLU A 87 7.07 10.63 -2.20
CA GLU A 87 8.36 10.33 -1.59
C GLU A 87 8.38 8.90 -1.04
N THR A 88 9.53 8.24 -1.22
CA THR A 88 9.82 6.94 -0.62
C THR A 88 10.83 7.14 0.51
N LYS A 89 10.55 6.58 1.70
CA LYS A 89 11.48 6.58 2.83
C LYS A 89 11.75 5.16 3.29
N ALA A 90 13.01 4.79 3.42
CA ALA A 90 13.40 3.54 4.05
C ALA A 90 13.19 3.63 5.57
N LEU A 91 12.51 2.63 6.15
CA LEU A 91 12.34 2.50 7.60
C LEU A 91 13.41 1.63 8.27
N GLY A 92 14.27 0.98 7.47
CA GLY A 92 15.33 0.10 7.95
C GLY A 92 15.05 -1.38 7.65
N MET A 93 15.94 -2.24 8.13
CA MET A 93 15.78 -3.69 8.06
C MET A 93 14.86 -4.13 9.22
N PRO A 94 13.84 -4.96 8.97
CA PRO A 94 13.19 -5.66 10.06
C PRO A 94 14.23 -6.54 10.76
N PRO A 95 14.11 -6.75 12.09
CA PRO A 95 14.98 -7.67 12.80
C PRO A 95 15.00 -9.00 12.06
N SER A 96 16.19 -9.58 11.91
CA SER A 96 16.42 -10.82 11.18
C SER A 96 15.73 -11.99 11.86
N THR A 97 14.43 -12.15 11.64
CA THR A 97 13.68 -13.33 12.04
C THR A 97 13.60 -14.24 10.82
N GLY A 98 14.28 -15.38 10.88
CA GLY A 98 14.27 -16.42 9.85
C GLY A 98 12.93 -17.15 9.74
N GLY A 99 11.83 -16.42 9.65
CA GLY A 99 10.48 -16.95 9.59
C GLY A 99 9.49 -15.93 9.01
N ASP A 100 8.30 -16.45 8.67
CA ASP A 100 7.16 -15.75 8.08
C ASP A 100 6.70 -14.57 8.96
N THR A 101 7.33 -13.41 8.76
CA THR A 101 7.11 -12.23 9.60
C THR A 101 5.81 -11.57 9.18
N ARG A 102 4.80 -11.65 10.05
CA ARG A 102 3.51 -10.99 9.84
C ARG A 102 3.50 -9.62 10.49
N TYR A 103 3.19 -8.60 9.71
CA TYR A 103 2.93 -7.26 10.23
C TYR A 103 1.43 -7.09 10.43
N ILE A 104 1.04 -6.64 11.61
CA ILE A 104 -0.35 -6.34 11.93
C ILE A 104 -0.46 -4.83 12.09
N PRO A 105 -1.13 -4.12 11.18
CA PRO A 105 -1.39 -2.69 11.37
C PRO A 105 -2.19 -2.48 12.65
N TYR A 106 -1.61 -1.77 13.62
CA TYR A 106 -2.37 -1.26 14.76
C TYR A 106 -3.06 0.04 14.36
N VAL A 107 -4.38 0.05 14.47
CA VAL A 107 -5.19 1.25 14.29
C VAL A 107 -5.87 1.53 15.62
N ASN A 108 -5.55 2.66 16.24
CA ASN A 108 -6.28 3.10 17.42
C ASN A 108 -7.60 3.74 16.96
N SER A 109 -8.72 3.04 17.11
CA SER A 109 -10.04 3.50 16.68
C SER A 109 -10.72 4.47 17.67
N LEU A 110 -10.05 4.85 18.77
CA LEU A 110 -10.64 5.66 19.85
C LEU A 110 -10.27 7.16 19.82
N VAL A 111 -9.72 7.67 18.72
CA VAL A 111 -9.41 9.10 18.61
C VAL A 111 -10.44 9.77 17.68
N CYS A 112 -11.53 10.28 18.27
CA CYS A 112 -12.32 11.34 17.66
C CYS A 112 -11.55 12.65 17.85
N LEU A 113 -11.15 13.31 16.76
CA LEU A 113 -10.73 14.71 16.74
C LEU A 113 -11.86 15.55 16.14
#